data_AF-A0AAN8U1B9-F1
#
_entry.id   AF-A0AAN8U1B9-F1
#
_cell.length_a   1.000
_cell.length_b   1.000
_cell.length_c   1.000
_cell.angle_alpha   90.00
_cell.angle_beta   90.00
_cell.angle_gamma   90.00
#
_symmetry.space_group_name_H-M   'P 1'
#
loop_
_entity.id
_entity.type
_entity.pdbx_description
1 polymer ?
#
loop_
_entity_poly.entity_id
_entity_poly.type
_entity_poly.pdbx_seq_one_letter_code
_entity_poly.pdbx_strand_id
1 'polypeptide(L)'
;MSKALSNNRFKSATHRVVRPGEANRYSCTFFYNVQGDKWVEPLPQFTKQIGESPKYRGFLFGRLRTSLRVKRIKEINMASFDIPTIDVSPFIRSEENEEGKKKAFEQMREACVNYGFFQIANHGIPLELLSRIMAMYKTFFPCPDEEKLSVPSDNYFKSTKKSAGTYEQLLFHLSSSSFNLSPENPPHIKQLLEEMASHFTNFGFVLGRIISECLGIPPNFLTNYRNDQARDFLLGIHYSPVTEAENVGKSAHKDPGCTTILYQAEVGGLQLHKDEQWIPIAPSKDKLVVNIGDVIQRKKKAMEQIREACVNYGFFQIVYHGIPSDLQVLEEMISQFIKLGVVLEEIISECLDLPPDFLPNYRNDRSRDSLMGLHYFPATEDDNTGKPAHEDPGCVTILYQDEIGGLRCTKMTTGHPYRLPKTN
;
A
#
# COMPACT_ATOMS: atom_id res chain seq x y z
N MET A 1 5.20 6.97 -1.62
CA MET A 1 6.36 7.03 -2.55
C MET A 1 7.12 8.32 -2.33
N SER A 2 6.43 9.45 -2.27
CA SER A 2 7.05 10.77 -2.14
C SER A 2 7.94 10.89 -0.89
N LYS A 3 7.62 10.19 0.20
CA LYS A 3 8.51 10.07 1.38
C LYS A 3 9.86 9.38 1.08
N ALA A 4 9.85 8.38 0.21
CA ALA A 4 11.05 7.67 -0.25
C ALA A 4 11.90 8.58 -1.16
N LEU A 5 11.28 9.12 -2.21
CA LEU A 5 11.91 10.03 -3.17
C LEU A 5 12.53 11.26 -2.48
N SER A 6 11.82 11.79 -1.48
CA SER A 6 12.25 12.97 -0.73
C SER A 6 13.21 12.69 0.43
N ASN A 7 13.69 11.46 0.60
CA ASN A 7 14.59 11.09 1.71
C ASN A 7 14.06 11.48 3.11
N ASN A 8 12.77 11.23 3.40
CA ASN A 8 12.03 11.66 4.60
C ASN A 8 11.70 13.15 4.72
N ARG A 9 11.99 13.98 3.71
CA ARG A 9 11.59 15.39 3.77
C ARG A 9 10.07 15.55 3.69
N PHE A 10 9.38 14.78 2.86
CA PHE A 10 7.91 14.72 2.88
C PHE A 10 7.43 13.64 3.85
N LYS A 11 6.44 13.96 4.67
CA LYS A 11 5.85 13.03 5.61
C LYS A 11 4.72 12.27 4.94
N SER A 12 4.72 10.95 5.09
CA SER A 12 3.48 10.18 4.97
C SER A 12 2.88 10.03 6.35
N ALA A 13 1.63 10.45 6.50
CA ALA A 13 1.01 10.59 7.81
C ALA A 13 0.14 9.39 8.17
N THR A 14 0.23 9.01 9.44
CA THR A 14 -0.66 7.98 9.99
C THR A 14 -2.02 8.61 10.24
N HIS A 15 -3.09 7.96 9.80
CA HIS A 15 -4.45 8.47 9.96
C HIS A 15 -5.41 7.32 10.28
N ARG A 16 -6.56 7.65 10.89
CA ARG A 16 -7.64 6.71 11.23
C ARG A 16 -8.99 7.33 10.93
N VAL A 17 -10.03 6.52 10.94
CA VAL A 17 -11.42 6.98 10.92
C VAL A 17 -12.13 6.42 12.15
N VAL A 18 -12.72 7.30 12.95
CA VAL A 18 -13.65 6.93 14.02
C VAL A 18 -15.09 7.00 13.51
N ARG A 19 -15.95 6.13 14.05
CA ARG A 19 -17.38 6.07 13.73
C ARG A 19 -18.12 7.14 14.54
N PRO A 20 -19.07 7.87 13.94
CA PRO A 20 -19.91 8.82 14.66
C PRO A 20 -20.92 8.08 15.55
N GLY A 21 -21.29 8.67 16.69
CA GLY A 21 -22.25 8.05 17.62
C GLY A 21 -23.64 7.82 17.03
N GLU A 22 -24.16 8.80 16.26
CA GLU A 22 -25.58 8.83 15.87
C GLU A 22 -25.82 8.80 14.36
N ALA A 23 -24.76 8.86 13.53
CA ALA A 23 -24.90 9.09 12.10
C ALA A 23 -24.00 8.18 11.23
N ASN A 24 -24.49 7.84 10.04
CA ASN A 24 -23.70 7.17 9.01
C ASN A 24 -22.66 8.15 8.43
N ARG A 25 -21.41 7.70 8.26
CA ARG A 25 -20.37 8.47 7.56
C ARG A 25 -20.02 7.80 6.24
N TYR A 26 -19.89 8.62 5.20
CA TYR A 26 -19.50 8.19 3.85
C TYR A 26 -18.28 8.98 3.39
N SER A 27 -17.39 8.32 2.66
CA SER A 27 -16.28 8.98 1.97
C SER A 27 -15.95 8.31 0.66
N CYS A 28 -15.49 9.08 -0.31
CA CYS A 28 -14.97 8.58 -1.57
C CYS A 28 -13.51 9.00 -1.72
N THR A 29 -12.66 8.02 -1.94
CA THR A 29 -11.21 8.17 -1.92
C THR A 29 -10.64 7.76 -3.27
N PHE A 30 -9.84 8.61 -3.87
CA PHE A 30 -9.08 8.34 -5.07
C PHE A 30 -7.60 8.15 -4.74
N PHE A 31 -7.02 7.03 -5.18
CA PHE A 31 -5.61 6.73 -4.98
C PHE A 31 -4.83 6.95 -6.27
N TYR A 32 -3.92 7.93 -6.25
CA TYR A 32 -3.04 8.27 -7.36
C TYR A 32 -1.69 7.53 -7.20
N ASN A 33 -1.49 6.47 -7.99
CA ASN A 33 -0.44 5.47 -7.82
C ASN A 33 0.54 5.38 -8.99
N VAL A 34 1.71 4.79 -8.77
CA VAL A 34 2.66 4.40 -9.83
C VAL A 34 2.36 2.98 -10.28
N GLN A 35 2.54 2.68 -11.57
CA GLN A 35 2.35 1.33 -12.10
C GLN A 35 3.65 0.51 -12.11
N GLY A 36 3.51 -0.82 -12.09
CA GLY A 36 4.55 -1.78 -12.44
C GLY A 36 5.76 -1.78 -11.52
N ASP A 37 6.84 -2.42 -11.97
CA ASP A 37 8.14 -2.47 -11.28
C ASP A 37 8.95 -1.19 -11.53
N LYS A 38 8.38 -0.01 -11.26
CA LYS A 38 9.10 1.26 -11.37
C LYS A 38 10.10 1.43 -10.21
N TRP A 39 11.35 1.77 -10.52
CA TRP A 39 12.41 1.94 -9.52
C TRP A 39 12.28 3.25 -8.74
N VAL A 40 12.05 3.17 -7.43
CA VAL A 40 11.89 4.30 -6.51
C VAL A 40 13.10 4.36 -5.58
N GLU A 41 13.81 5.49 -5.53
CA GLU A 41 14.92 5.73 -4.61
C GLU A 41 15.03 7.22 -4.23
N PRO A 42 15.75 7.59 -3.15
CA PRO A 42 15.97 9.00 -2.81
C PRO A 42 16.59 9.78 -3.97
N LEU A 43 15.97 10.91 -4.31
CA LEU A 43 16.46 11.74 -5.39
C LEU A 43 17.77 12.45 -4.98
N PRO A 44 18.70 12.71 -5.91
CA PRO A 44 20.01 13.28 -5.61
C PRO A 44 19.95 14.63 -4.85
N GLN A 45 18.96 15.47 -5.13
CA GLN A 45 18.76 16.76 -4.45
C GLN A 45 18.39 16.64 -2.97
N PHE A 46 17.93 15.46 -2.54
CA PHE A 46 17.65 15.16 -1.13
C PHE A 46 18.74 14.29 -0.48
N THR A 47 19.82 14.03 -1.20
CA THR A 47 20.95 13.20 -0.74
C THR A 47 22.29 13.83 -1.16
N LYS A 48 22.90 13.31 -2.23
CA LYS A 48 24.27 13.64 -2.68
C LYS A 48 24.50 15.15 -2.87
N GLN A 49 23.52 15.87 -3.43
CA GLN A 49 23.69 17.31 -3.73
C GLN A 49 23.69 18.20 -2.48
N ILE A 50 23.16 17.71 -1.36
CA ILE A 50 23.14 18.43 -0.07
C ILE A 50 24.06 17.77 0.97
N GLY A 51 24.88 16.80 0.57
CA GLY A 51 25.80 16.08 1.46
C GLY A 51 25.10 15.13 2.45
N GLU A 52 23.83 14.75 2.23
CA GLU A 52 23.11 13.82 3.08
C GLU A 52 23.14 12.38 2.54
N SER A 53 23.28 11.40 3.42
CA SER A 53 23.18 9.98 3.05
C SER A 53 21.73 9.58 2.74
N PRO A 54 21.50 8.70 1.74
CA PRO A 54 20.18 8.14 1.47
C PRO A 54 19.68 7.30 2.67
N LYS A 55 18.52 7.68 3.21
CA LYS A 55 17.79 6.96 4.27
C LYS A 55 16.98 5.78 3.72
N TYR A 56 16.85 5.70 2.40
CA TYR A 56 16.17 4.63 1.69
C TYR A 56 17.06 4.08 0.59
N ARG A 57 17.12 2.77 0.44
CA ARG A 57 17.68 2.12 -0.75
C ARG A 57 16.62 2.04 -1.84
N GLY A 58 17.05 2.01 -3.10
CA GLY A 58 16.14 1.87 -4.24
C GLY A 58 15.37 0.55 -4.25
N PHE A 59 14.16 0.56 -4.79
CA PHE A 59 13.29 -0.62 -4.87
C PHE A 59 12.27 -0.49 -6.00
N LEU A 60 11.75 -1.63 -6.49
CA LEU A 60 10.68 -1.67 -7.50
C LEU A 60 9.30 -1.50 -6.85
N PHE A 61 8.49 -0.56 -7.33
CA PHE A 61 7.17 -0.24 -6.79
C PHE A 61 6.21 -1.43 -6.85
N GLY A 62 6.28 -2.22 -7.92
CA GLY A 62 5.41 -3.37 -8.18
C GLY A 62 5.57 -4.51 -7.18
N ARG A 63 6.75 -4.63 -6.56
CA ARG A 63 7.09 -5.63 -5.55
C ARG A 63 6.55 -5.29 -4.15
N LEU A 64 5.88 -4.15 -3.98
CA LEU A 64 5.21 -3.80 -2.72
C LEU A 64 3.80 -4.34 -2.70
N ARG A 65 3.61 -5.44 -1.97
CA ARG A 65 2.29 -6.01 -1.72
C ARG A 65 1.43 -4.99 -0.95
N THR A 66 0.33 -4.54 -1.54
CA THR A 66 -0.63 -3.59 -0.96
C THR A 66 -1.31 -4.24 0.24
N SER A 67 -0.99 -3.83 1.48
CA SER A 67 -1.93 -3.96 2.59
C SER A 67 -1.81 -2.76 3.50
N LEU A 68 -2.98 -2.29 3.92
CA LEU A 68 -3.14 -1.30 4.95
C LEU A 68 -2.68 -1.94 6.26
N ARG A 69 -1.56 -1.47 6.80
CA ARG A 69 -1.03 -1.98 8.07
C ARG A 69 -1.53 -1.12 9.22
N VAL A 70 -2.17 -1.80 10.16
CA VAL A 70 -2.76 -1.20 11.36
C VAL A 70 -1.69 -0.97 12.43
N LYS A 71 -1.63 0.22 13.01
CA LYS A 71 -0.81 0.53 14.20
C LYS A 71 -1.72 0.76 15.41
N ARG A 72 -1.33 0.23 16.59
CA ARG A 72 -1.91 0.68 17.87
C ARG A 72 -1.15 1.92 18.33
N ILE A 73 -1.87 3.00 18.62
CA ILE A 73 -1.32 4.28 19.08
C ILE A 73 -2.12 4.69 20.32
N LYS A 74 -1.44 5.14 21.38
CA LYS A 74 -2.05 5.59 22.65
C LYS A 74 -2.72 6.96 22.47
N GLU A 75 -3.81 7.23 23.19
CA GLU A 75 -4.57 8.48 23.13
C GLU A 75 -4.06 9.51 24.17
N ILE A 76 -3.85 10.75 23.73
CA ILE A 76 -3.55 11.93 24.56
C ILE A 76 -4.40 13.09 24.00
N ASN A 77 -4.97 13.94 24.87
CA ASN A 77 -6.03 14.88 24.49
C ASN A 77 -5.57 16.36 24.31
N MET A 78 -6.25 17.01 23.37
CA MET A 78 -6.47 18.45 23.05
C MET A 78 -5.32 19.41 22.67
N ALA A 79 -5.24 19.70 21.36
CA ALA A 79 -5.30 21.06 20.80
C ALA A 79 -5.91 20.98 19.37
N SER A 80 -6.75 21.95 18.99
CA SER A 80 -7.24 22.10 17.61
C SER A 80 -6.11 22.64 16.74
N PHE A 81 -5.58 21.78 15.88
CA PHE A 81 -4.67 22.16 14.80
C PHE A 81 -5.36 21.84 13.49
N ASP A 82 -5.96 22.82 12.83
CA ASP A 82 -6.47 22.60 11.48
C ASP A 82 -5.30 22.32 10.54
N ILE A 83 -5.46 21.32 9.68
CA ILE A 83 -4.51 21.11 8.58
C ILE A 83 -4.61 22.26 7.58
N PRO A 84 -3.50 22.64 6.89
CA PRO A 84 -3.53 23.74 5.94
C PRO A 84 -4.59 23.55 4.84
N THR A 85 -5.34 24.61 4.51
CA THR A 85 -6.17 24.66 3.29
C THR A 85 -5.42 25.42 2.20
N ILE A 86 -5.33 24.82 1.01
CA ILE A 86 -4.59 25.37 -0.14
C ILE A 86 -5.57 25.70 -1.26
N ASP A 87 -5.52 26.93 -1.75
CA ASP A 87 -6.27 27.35 -2.94
C ASP A 87 -5.49 26.99 -4.21
N VAL A 88 -6.05 26.11 -5.04
CA VAL A 88 -5.42 25.67 -6.29
C VAL A 88 -6.00 26.35 -7.52
N SER A 89 -6.91 27.32 -7.36
CA SER A 89 -7.46 28.08 -8.49
C SER A 89 -6.41 28.71 -9.41
N PRO A 90 -5.22 29.17 -8.94
CA PRO A 90 -4.17 29.70 -9.82
C PRO A 90 -3.55 28.68 -10.79
N PHE A 91 -3.72 27.38 -10.54
CA PHE A 91 -3.25 26.30 -11.42
C PHE A 91 -4.32 25.78 -12.38
N ILE A 92 -5.58 26.19 -12.18
CA ILE A 92 -6.74 25.70 -12.94
C ILE A 92 -7.26 26.78 -13.90
N ARG A 93 -7.25 28.05 -13.47
CA ARG A 93 -7.67 29.18 -14.31
C ARG A 93 -6.59 29.47 -15.36
N SER A 94 -7.02 29.91 -16.54
CA SER A 94 -6.14 30.26 -17.67
C SER A 94 -5.44 31.62 -17.51
N GLU A 95 -5.72 32.35 -16.44
CA GLU A 95 -5.12 33.66 -16.15
C GLU A 95 -3.70 33.49 -15.60
N GLU A 96 -2.76 34.35 -16.05
CA GLU A 96 -1.43 34.43 -15.47
C GLU A 96 -1.50 34.96 -14.03
N ASN A 97 -1.35 34.05 -13.06
CA ASN A 97 -1.33 34.36 -11.64
C ASN A 97 -0.11 33.72 -10.97
N GLU A 98 1.09 34.18 -11.34
CA GLU A 98 2.36 33.62 -10.84
C GLU A 98 2.53 33.78 -9.33
N GLU A 99 2.06 34.90 -8.75
CA GLU A 99 2.11 35.10 -7.30
C GLU A 99 1.19 34.13 -6.55
N GLY A 100 -0.02 33.90 -7.07
CA GLY A 100 -0.95 32.91 -6.54
C GLY A 100 -0.39 31.48 -6.61
N LYS A 101 0.22 31.11 -7.75
CA LYS A 101 0.89 29.81 -7.91
C LYS A 101 2.03 29.64 -6.91
N LYS A 102 2.88 30.64 -6.74
CA LYS A 102 4.01 30.63 -5.79
C LYS A 102 3.54 30.50 -4.34
N LYS A 103 2.47 31.21 -3.96
CA LYS A 103 1.88 31.11 -2.62
C LYS A 103 1.31 29.71 -2.36
N ALA A 104 0.51 29.19 -3.27
CA ALA A 104 -0.09 27.86 -3.15
C ALA A 104 0.98 26.75 -3.12
N PHE A 105 2.05 26.92 -3.89
CA PHE A 105 3.23 26.06 -3.87
C PHE A 105 3.88 26.00 -2.49
N GLU A 106 4.20 27.16 -1.89
CA GLU A 106 4.90 27.20 -0.60
C GLU A 106 4.04 26.58 0.51
N GLN A 107 2.75 26.88 0.52
CA GLN A 107 1.79 26.27 1.45
C GLN A 107 1.72 24.75 1.28
N MET A 108 1.72 24.25 0.03
CA MET A 108 1.71 22.81 -0.24
C MET A 108 3.00 22.13 0.21
N ARG A 109 4.14 22.76 -0.07
CA ARG A 109 5.45 22.28 0.36
C ARG A 109 5.51 22.19 1.88
N GLU A 110 5.10 23.23 2.59
CA GLU A 110 5.03 23.25 4.05
C GLU A 110 4.10 22.14 4.57
N ALA A 111 2.91 22.00 3.98
CA ALA A 111 1.96 20.97 4.37
C ALA A 111 2.51 19.55 4.18
N CYS A 112 3.19 19.29 3.07
CA CYS A 112 3.83 18.00 2.78
C CYS A 112 4.95 17.66 3.78
N VAL A 113 5.72 18.66 4.21
CA VAL A 113 6.84 18.49 5.16
C VAL A 113 6.34 18.34 6.59
N ASN A 114 5.37 19.16 7.01
CA ASN A 114 4.96 19.25 8.41
C ASN A 114 3.87 18.24 8.78
N TYR A 115 2.91 18.03 7.89
CA TYR A 115 1.69 17.25 8.14
C TYR A 115 1.63 15.97 7.30
N GLY A 116 1.99 16.05 6.02
CA GLY A 116 1.68 14.99 5.04
C GLY A 116 0.20 14.89 4.68
N PHE A 117 -0.59 15.88 5.11
CA PHE A 117 -2.03 16.05 4.93
C PHE A 117 -2.35 17.54 4.72
N PHE A 118 -3.32 17.85 3.87
CA PHE A 118 -3.85 19.20 3.66
C PHE A 118 -5.26 19.15 3.04
N GLN A 119 -5.99 20.26 3.12
CA GLN A 119 -7.21 20.47 2.35
C GLN A 119 -6.92 21.26 1.07
N ILE A 120 -7.71 21.03 0.04
CA ILE A 120 -7.68 21.79 -1.20
C ILE A 120 -9.04 22.44 -1.43
N ALA A 121 -9.05 23.75 -1.70
CA ALA A 121 -10.20 24.53 -2.13
C ALA A 121 -10.07 24.93 -3.60
N ASN A 122 -11.21 25.26 -4.25
CA ASN A 122 -11.28 25.70 -5.64
C ASN A 122 -10.63 24.74 -6.66
N HIS A 123 -10.80 23.43 -6.44
CA HIS A 123 -10.22 22.34 -7.24
C HIS A 123 -10.84 22.13 -8.63
N GLY A 124 -11.84 22.94 -9.03
CA GLY A 124 -12.46 22.87 -10.36
C GLY A 124 -13.39 21.67 -10.60
N ILE A 125 -13.39 20.64 -9.75
CA ILE A 125 -14.39 19.56 -9.78
C ILE A 125 -15.79 20.12 -9.42
N PRO A 126 -16.83 19.87 -10.23
CA PRO A 126 -18.19 20.35 -9.95
C PRO A 126 -18.72 19.84 -8.60
N LEU A 127 -19.22 20.74 -7.76
CA LEU A 127 -19.79 20.38 -6.45
C LEU A 127 -21.06 19.54 -6.57
N GLU A 128 -21.82 19.71 -7.67
CA GLU A 128 -22.97 18.89 -7.98
C GLU A 128 -22.59 17.43 -8.22
N LEU A 129 -21.51 17.17 -8.97
CA LEU A 129 -20.98 15.82 -9.18
C LEU A 129 -20.57 15.16 -7.87
N LEU A 130 -19.84 15.89 -7.01
CA LEU A 130 -19.45 15.42 -5.68
C LEU A 130 -20.69 15.07 -4.83
N SER A 131 -21.73 15.90 -4.89
CA SER A 131 -22.99 15.67 -4.19
C SER A 131 -23.75 14.44 -4.72
N ARG A 132 -23.82 14.27 -6.05
CA ARG A 132 -24.43 13.12 -6.72
C ARG A 132 -23.71 11.81 -6.34
N ILE A 133 -22.37 11.80 -6.30
CA ILE A 133 -21.58 10.65 -5.86
C ILE A 133 -21.90 10.28 -4.41
N MET A 134 -22.01 11.27 -3.51
CA MET A 134 -22.37 11.00 -2.12
C MET A 134 -23.80 10.49 -1.98
N ALA A 135 -24.75 11.01 -2.77
CA ALA A 135 -26.11 10.49 -2.82
C ALA A 135 -26.13 9.04 -3.33
N MET A 136 -25.35 8.73 -4.36
CA MET A 136 -25.17 7.37 -4.88
C MET A 136 -24.72 6.39 -3.79
N TYR A 137 -23.68 6.72 -3.02
CA TYR A 137 -23.24 5.86 -1.92
C TYR A 137 -24.29 5.74 -0.80
N LYS A 138 -25.03 6.81 -0.51
CA LYS A 138 -26.15 6.79 0.44
C LYS A 138 -27.33 5.93 -0.03
N THR A 139 -27.45 5.66 -1.32
CA THR A 139 -28.42 4.71 -1.87
C THR A 139 -27.87 3.29 -1.88
N PHE A 140 -26.62 3.09 -2.32
CA PHE A 140 -26.00 1.77 -2.47
C PHE A 140 -25.76 1.04 -1.14
N PHE A 141 -25.07 1.66 -0.18
CA PHE A 141 -24.65 0.95 1.05
C PHE A 141 -25.81 0.47 1.94
N PRO A 142 -26.96 1.18 1.99
CA PRO A 142 -28.15 0.68 2.68
C PRO A 142 -28.89 -0.46 1.98
N CYS A 143 -28.56 -0.82 0.73
CA CYS A 143 -29.19 -1.95 0.05
C CYS A 143 -28.95 -3.27 0.82
N PRO A 144 -29.82 -4.28 0.64
CA PRO A 144 -29.62 -5.62 1.19
C PRO A 144 -28.26 -6.22 0.80
N ASP A 145 -27.72 -7.09 1.65
CA ASP A 145 -26.42 -7.72 1.37
C ASP A 145 -26.47 -8.58 0.09
N GLU A 146 -27.62 -9.16 -0.30
CA GLU A 146 -27.74 -9.88 -1.57
C GLU A 146 -27.45 -9.01 -2.79
N GLU A 147 -27.96 -7.76 -2.81
CA GLU A 147 -27.71 -6.80 -3.89
C GLU A 147 -26.25 -6.36 -3.90
N LYS A 148 -25.65 -6.11 -2.73
CA LYS A 148 -24.25 -5.66 -2.63
C LYS A 148 -23.24 -6.76 -2.95
N LEU A 149 -23.56 -8.02 -2.64
CA LEU A 149 -22.73 -9.19 -2.93
C LEU A 149 -22.82 -9.65 -4.40
N SER A 150 -23.73 -9.08 -5.20
CA SER A 150 -23.74 -9.27 -6.66
C SER A 150 -22.49 -8.67 -7.33
N VAL A 151 -21.84 -7.71 -6.67
CA VAL A 151 -20.58 -7.11 -7.09
C VAL A 151 -19.43 -8.08 -6.75
N PRO A 152 -18.45 -8.30 -7.66
CA PRO A 152 -17.31 -9.17 -7.38
C PRO A 152 -16.59 -8.83 -6.07
N SER A 153 -16.08 -9.85 -5.37
CA SER A 153 -15.45 -9.70 -4.04
C SER A 153 -14.21 -8.82 -4.03
N ASP A 154 -13.55 -8.64 -5.18
CA ASP A 154 -12.43 -7.71 -5.32
C ASP A 154 -12.87 -6.24 -5.31
N ASN A 155 -14.15 -5.99 -5.61
CA ASN A 155 -14.76 -4.66 -5.69
C ASN A 155 -15.55 -4.34 -4.42
N TYR A 156 -16.34 -5.27 -3.86
CA TYR A 156 -17.10 -5.03 -2.62
C TYR A 156 -16.55 -5.81 -1.43
N PHE A 157 -16.40 -5.14 -0.28
CA PHE A 157 -15.95 -5.76 0.95
C PHE A 157 -16.67 -5.19 2.18
N LYS A 158 -17.15 -6.08 3.06
CA LYS A 158 -17.75 -5.76 4.35
C LYS A 158 -16.90 -6.32 5.48
N SER A 159 -16.47 -5.46 6.39
CA SER A 159 -15.63 -5.82 7.52
C SER A 159 -16.40 -6.72 8.52
N THR A 160 -15.75 -7.74 9.08
CA THR A 160 -16.33 -8.60 10.14
C THR A 160 -15.90 -8.16 11.54
N LYS A 161 -16.58 -8.62 12.61
CA LYS A 161 -16.22 -8.29 14.01
C LYS A 161 -14.76 -8.62 14.41
N LYS A 162 -14.05 -9.46 13.67
CA LYS A 162 -12.63 -9.79 13.90
C LYS A 162 -11.64 -8.85 13.18
N SER A 163 -12.15 -7.95 12.35
CA SER A 163 -11.32 -7.03 11.56
C SER A 163 -10.96 -5.77 12.34
N ALA A 164 -9.94 -5.05 11.90
CA ALA A 164 -9.40 -3.89 12.60
C ALA A 164 -10.24 -2.60 12.43
N GLY A 165 -11.56 -2.72 12.42
CA GLY A 165 -12.53 -1.63 12.27
C GLY A 165 -13.85 -2.10 11.68
N THR A 166 -14.90 -1.29 11.79
CA THR A 166 -16.23 -1.58 11.20
C THR A 166 -16.55 -0.64 10.05
N TYR A 167 -16.52 -1.16 8.82
CA TYR A 167 -16.81 -0.43 7.59
C TYR A 167 -17.22 -1.36 6.42
N GLU A 168 -17.90 -0.79 5.44
CA GLU A 168 -18.16 -1.38 4.12
C GLU A 168 -17.40 -0.56 3.07
N GLN A 169 -16.92 -1.20 1.99
CA GLN A 169 -16.22 -0.51 0.92
C GLN A 169 -16.61 -1.03 -0.47
N LEU A 170 -16.56 -0.13 -1.44
CA LEU A 170 -16.78 -0.37 -2.86
C LEU A 170 -15.61 0.22 -3.66
N LEU A 171 -14.86 -0.62 -4.36
CA LEU A 171 -13.62 -0.33 -5.07
C LEU A 171 -13.82 -0.51 -6.58
N PHE A 172 -13.31 0.44 -7.35
CA PHE A 172 -13.19 0.32 -8.81
C PHE A 172 -11.84 0.82 -9.28
N HIS A 173 -11.15 0.02 -10.08
CA HIS A 173 -9.94 0.48 -10.77
C HIS A 173 -10.32 1.46 -11.87
N LEU A 174 -9.45 2.43 -12.17
CA LEU A 174 -9.74 3.42 -13.20
C LEU A 174 -9.62 2.92 -14.64
N SER A 175 -9.43 1.61 -14.85
CA SER A 175 -9.60 1.02 -16.17
C SER A 175 -11.08 1.04 -16.55
N SER A 176 -11.38 1.47 -17.79
CA SER A 176 -12.76 1.51 -18.32
C SER A 176 -13.50 0.17 -18.18
N SER A 177 -12.76 -0.95 -18.19
CA SER A 177 -13.29 -2.29 -17.98
C SER A 177 -13.79 -2.56 -16.56
N SER A 178 -13.22 -1.93 -15.53
CA SER A 178 -13.59 -2.19 -14.13
C SER A 178 -14.99 -1.67 -13.82
N PHE A 179 -15.38 -0.54 -14.41
CA PHE A 179 -16.70 0.05 -14.21
C PHE A 179 -17.85 -0.76 -14.84
N ASN A 180 -17.55 -1.71 -15.75
CA ASN A 180 -18.55 -2.65 -16.25
C ASN A 180 -19.04 -3.63 -15.17
N LEU A 181 -18.32 -3.73 -14.05
CA LEU A 181 -18.67 -4.55 -12.89
C LEU A 181 -19.47 -3.76 -11.84
N SER A 182 -19.94 -2.56 -12.19
CA SER A 182 -20.75 -1.75 -11.28
C SER A 182 -22.12 -2.38 -11.06
N PRO A 183 -22.71 -2.26 -9.86
CA PRO A 183 -24.06 -2.75 -9.59
C PRO A 183 -25.10 -2.01 -10.45
N GLU A 184 -26.26 -2.63 -10.68
CA GLU A 184 -27.37 -1.98 -11.42
C GLU A 184 -28.11 -0.93 -10.58
N ASN A 185 -28.09 -1.10 -9.25
CA ASN A 185 -28.70 -0.21 -8.28
C ASN A 185 -27.60 0.45 -7.43
N PRO A 186 -27.55 1.79 -7.33
CA PRO A 186 -28.43 2.79 -7.94
C PRO A 186 -28.23 2.97 -9.45
N PRO A 187 -29.29 3.38 -10.19
CA PRO A 187 -29.20 3.66 -11.61
C PRO A 187 -28.08 4.65 -11.95
N HIS A 188 -27.45 4.44 -13.10
CA HIS A 188 -26.38 5.28 -13.63
C HIS A 188 -25.10 5.34 -12.79
N ILE A 189 -24.89 4.43 -11.84
CA ILE A 189 -23.67 4.40 -11.02
C ILE A 189 -22.41 4.31 -11.87
N LYS A 190 -22.42 3.53 -12.96
CA LYS A 190 -21.30 3.40 -13.88
C LYS A 190 -20.91 4.76 -14.48
N GLN A 191 -21.85 5.45 -15.11
CA GLN A 191 -21.59 6.75 -15.76
C GLN A 191 -21.10 7.78 -14.74
N LEU A 192 -21.67 7.75 -13.53
CA LEU A 192 -21.28 8.67 -12.46
C LEU A 192 -19.85 8.40 -11.96
N LEU A 193 -19.47 7.13 -11.80
CA LEU A 193 -18.11 6.73 -11.43
C LEU A 193 -17.10 7.07 -12.53
N GLU A 194 -17.45 6.89 -13.80
CA GLU A 194 -16.62 7.27 -14.95
C GLU A 194 -16.41 8.80 -15.03
N GLU A 195 -17.48 9.58 -14.85
CA GLU A 195 -17.43 11.04 -14.78
C GLU A 195 -16.51 11.51 -13.64
N MET A 196 -16.69 10.93 -12.44
CA MET A 196 -15.85 11.21 -11.28
C MET A 196 -14.38 10.82 -11.53
N ALA A 197 -14.13 9.63 -12.05
CA ALA A 197 -12.79 9.15 -12.35
C ALA A 197 -12.06 10.11 -13.30
N SER A 198 -12.73 10.60 -14.34
CA SER A 198 -12.16 11.58 -15.28
C SER A 198 -11.74 12.87 -14.57
N HIS A 199 -12.60 13.45 -13.74
CA HIS A 199 -12.27 14.66 -12.98
C HIS A 199 -11.12 14.45 -11.98
N PHE A 200 -11.12 13.34 -11.25
CA PHE A 200 -10.07 13.03 -10.29
C PHE A 200 -8.72 12.71 -10.95
N THR A 201 -8.73 12.05 -12.11
CA THR A 201 -7.52 11.82 -12.91
C THR A 201 -6.93 13.14 -13.39
N ASN A 202 -7.75 14.01 -13.98
CA ASN A 202 -7.31 15.33 -14.44
C ASN A 202 -6.74 16.17 -13.29
N PHE A 203 -7.42 16.18 -12.16
CA PHE A 203 -6.96 16.87 -10.97
C PHE A 203 -5.68 16.25 -10.39
N GLY A 204 -5.57 14.91 -10.41
CA GLY A 204 -4.38 14.17 -10.01
C GLY A 204 -3.15 14.53 -10.84
N PHE A 205 -3.30 14.82 -12.13
CA PHE A 205 -2.21 15.33 -12.97
C PHE A 205 -1.74 16.73 -12.55
N VAL A 206 -2.67 17.65 -12.27
CA VAL A 206 -2.34 19.00 -11.77
C VAL A 206 -1.60 18.89 -10.44
N LEU A 207 -2.13 18.11 -9.51
CA LEU A 207 -1.52 17.88 -8.20
C LEU A 207 -0.15 17.21 -8.31
N GLY A 208 0.00 16.24 -9.23
CA GLY A 208 1.27 15.59 -9.51
C GLY A 208 2.35 16.55 -10.02
N ARG A 209 1.97 17.58 -10.80
CA ARG A 209 2.89 18.63 -11.23
C ARG A 209 3.35 19.51 -10.08
N ILE A 210 2.40 19.99 -9.28
CA ILE A 210 2.71 20.83 -8.11
C ILE A 210 3.60 20.07 -7.12
N ILE A 211 3.30 18.80 -6.85
CA ILE A 211 4.12 17.95 -5.96
C ILE A 211 5.52 17.71 -6.54
N SER A 212 5.65 17.51 -7.86
CA SER A 212 6.95 17.40 -8.52
C SER A 212 7.79 18.65 -8.30
N GLU A 213 7.22 19.83 -8.53
CA GLU A 213 7.92 21.08 -8.28
C GLU A 213 8.26 21.24 -6.78
N CYS A 214 7.36 20.84 -5.87
CA CYS A 214 7.61 20.92 -4.43
C CYS A 214 8.82 20.04 -4.05
N LEU A 215 9.03 18.95 -4.78
CA LEU A 215 10.18 18.06 -4.65
C LEU A 215 11.45 18.56 -5.36
N GLY A 216 11.41 19.73 -6.01
CA GLY A 216 12.52 20.27 -6.79
C GLY A 216 12.89 19.41 -8.00
N ILE A 217 11.93 18.66 -8.55
CA ILE A 217 12.07 17.86 -9.77
C ILE A 217 11.23 18.46 -10.91
N PRO A 218 11.53 18.13 -12.18
CA PRO A 218 10.76 18.63 -13.32
C PRO A 218 9.25 18.44 -13.12
N PRO A 219 8.40 19.42 -13.46
CA PRO A 219 6.95 19.38 -13.19
C PRO A 219 6.25 18.10 -13.68
N ASN A 220 6.65 17.60 -14.85
CA ASN A 220 6.04 16.40 -15.43
C ASN A 220 6.70 15.09 -14.96
N PHE A 221 7.67 15.14 -14.04
CA PHE A 221 8.41 13.95 -13.60
C PHE A 221 7.47 12.90 -13.02
N LEU A 222 6.66 13.23 -12.00
CA LEU A 222 5.77 12.25 -11.38
C LEU A 222 4.71 11.74 -12.35
N THR A 223 4.21 12.62 -13.22
CA THR A 223 3.26 12.26 -14.27
C THR A 223 3.86 11.25 -15.25
N ASN A 224 5.05 11.51 -15.77
CA ASN A 224 5.77 10.63 -16.70
C ASN A 224 6.24 9.34 -16.01
N TYR A 225 6.61 9.43 -14.74
CA TYR A 225 7.12 8.31 -13.96
C TYR A 225 6.07 7.21 -13.77
N ARG A 226 4.77 7.55 -13.76
CA ARG A 226 3.66 6.61 -13.59
C ARG A 226 3.46 5.64 -14.74
N ASN A 227 3.83 6.02 -15.97
CA ASN A 227 3.58 5.31 -17.24
C ASN A 227 2.10 5.04 -17.60
N ASP A 228 1.24 4.54 -16.69
CA ASP A 228 -0.21 4.28 -16.94
C ASP A 228 -1.04 4.27 -15.62
N GLN A 229 -2.37 4.45 -15.75
CA GLN A 229 -3.38 4.66 -14.70
C GLN A 229 -3.96 3.36 -14.12
N ALA A 230 -3.58 2.17 -14.61
CA ALA A 230 -4.22 0.90 -14.22
C ALA A 230 -4.20 0.55 -12.71
N ARG A 231 -3.34 1.20 -11.91
CA ARG A 231 -3.28 1.02 -10.44
C ARG A 231 -3.97 2.13 -9.64
N ASP A 232 -4.54 3.12 -10.31
CA ASP A 232 -5.42 4.07 -9.67
C ASP A 232 -6.77 3.40 -9.41
N PHE A 233 -7.39 3.76 -8.30
CA PHE A 233 -8.71 3.26 -7.97
C PHE A 233 -9.53 4.30 -7.20
N LEU A 234 -10.85 4.23 -7.40
CA LEU A 234 -11.85 4.87 -6.56
C LEU A 234 -12.26 3.90 -5.46
N LEU A 235 -12.41 4.40 -4.24
CA LEU A 235 -12.82 3.64 -3.08
C LEU A 235 -13.91 4.41 -2.33
N GLY A 236 -15.15 3.97 -2.46
CA GLY A 236 -16.24 4.37 -1.59
C GLY A 236 -16.17 3.62 -0.27
N ILE A 237 -16.32 4.31 0.86
CA ILE A 237 -16.33 3.69 2.19
C ILE A 237 -17.52 4.20 2.98
N HIS A 238 -18.24 3.28 3.60
CA HIS A 238 -19.33 3.53 4.54
C HIS A 238 -18.95 3.06 5.94
N TYR A 239 -19.22 3.91 6.92
CA TYR A 239 -19.03 3.63 8.34
C TYR A 239 -20.39 3.73 9.03
N SER A 240 -20.89 2.58 9.51
CA SER A 240 -22.12 2.52 10.30
C SER A 240 -21.96 3.26 11.64
N PRO A 241 -23.05 3.76 12.24
CA PRO A 241 -23.01 4.38 13.56
C PRO A 241 -22.46 3.44 14.62
N VAL A 242 -22.00 4.01 15.73
CA VAL A 242 -21.52 3.23 16.88
C VAL A 242 -22.71 2.55 17.56
N THR A 243 -22.63 1.23 17.73
CA THR A 243 -23.63 0.44 18.49
C THR A 243 -23.05 -0.22 19.75
N GLU A 244 -21.73 -0.24 19.92
CA GLU A 244 -20.98 -0.85 21.05
C GLU A 244 -19.79 0.05 21.46
N ALA A 245 -19.06 -0.26 22.54
CA ALA A 245 -17.98 0.57 23.09
C ALA A 245 -16.76 0.80 22.16
N GLU A 246 -16.62 0.03 21.07
CA GLU A 246 -15.56 0.23 20.07
C GLU A 246 -16.01 1.21 18.97
N ASN A 247 -15.39 2.39 18.88
CA ASN A 247 -15.76 3.41 17.88
C ASN A 247 -14.82 3.46 16.66
N VAL A 248 -13.96 2.45 16.45
CA VAL A 248 -13.00 2.47 15.34
C VAL A 248 -13.68 2.05 14.04
N GLY A 249 -13.78 2.98 13.08
CA GLY A 249 -14.28 2.71 11.74
C GLY A 249 -13.19 2.08 10.87
N LYS A 250 -12.08 2.78 10.69
CA LYS A 250 -10.86 2.25 10.06
C LYS A 250 -9.68 2.56 10.96
N SER A 251 -8.95 1.53 11.37
CA SER A 251 -7.83 1.68 12.29
C SER A 251 -6.65 2.45 11.69
N ALA A 252 -5.73 2.88 12.56
CA ALA A 252 -4.61 3.74 12.20
C ALA A 252 -3.70 3.10 11.15
N HIS A 253 -3.53 3.75 10.01
CA HIS A 253 -2.73 3.26 8.90
C HIS A 253 -2.06 4.40 8.14
N LYS A 254 -1.23 4.05 7.16
CA LYS A 254 -0.73 4.96 6.12
C LYS A 254 -1.16 4.41 4.78
N ASP A 255 -1.47 5.31 3.85
CA ASP A 255 -1.90 4.89 2.54
C ASP A 255 -0.75 4.34 1.70
N PRO A 256 -0.96 3.20 1.04
CA PRO A 256 -0.05 2.74 0.01
C PRO A 256 -0.22 3.62 -1.22
N GLY A 257 0.85 4.21 -1.75
CA GLY A 257 0.77 4.99 -2.99
C GLY A 257 1.58 6.28 -3.06
N CYS A 258 1.28 7.11 -4.07
CA CYS A 258 1.87 8.46 -4.18
C CYS A 258 1.07 9.45 -3.36
N THR A 259 -0.20 9.61 -3.74
CA THR A 259 -1.09 10.64 -3.23
C THR A 259 -2.51 10.09 -3.18
N THR A 260 -3.23 10.42 -2.12
CA THR A 260 -4.66 10.11 -1.97
C THR A 260 -5.45 11.42 -2.01
N ILE A 261 -6.57 11.44 -2.73
CA ILE A 261 -7.51 12.56 -2.78
C ILE A 261 -8.86 12.06 -2.24
N LEU A 262 -9.35 12.66 -1.17
CA LEU A 262 -10.50 12.23 -0.41
C LEU A 262 -11.58 13.30 -0.42
N TYR A 263 -12.79 12.93 -0.84
CA TYR A 263 -14.01 13.69 -0.57
C TYR A 263 -14.81 12.97 0.52
N GLN A 264 -15.28 13.72 1.52
CA GLN A 264 -16.00 13.15 2.67
C GLN A 264 -17.33 13.86 2.90
N ALA A 265 -18.34 13.10 3.35
CA ALA A 265 -19.61 13.66 3.76
C ALA A 265 -19.47 14.55 5.01
N GLU A 266 -20.52 15.31 5.32
CA GLU A 266 -20.58 16.27 6.45
C GLU A 266 -20.34 15.65 7.83
N VAL A 267 -20.46 14.33 7.93
CA VAL A 267 -20.24 13.60 9.18
C VAL A 267 -18.75 13.35 9.36
N GLY A 268 -18.19 13.96 10.41
CA GLY A 268 -16.76 13.88 10.76
C GLY A 268 -16.33 12.48 11.23
N GLY A 269 -15.02 12.30 11.38
CA GLY A 269 -14.44 11.05 11.88
C GLY A 269 -13.03 10.77 11.39
N LEU A 270 -12.58 11.43 10.32
CA LEU A 270 -11.20 11.36 9.88
C LEU A 270 -10.28 12.04 10.90
N GLN A 271 -9.21 11.36 11.28
CA GLN A 271 -8.21 11.87 12.22
C GLN A 271 -6.79 11.62 11.69
N LEU A 272 -5.95 12.64 11.74
CA LEU A 272 -4.53 12.62 11.45
C LEU A 272 -3.74 12.43 12.76
N HIS A 273 -2.73 11.57 12.79
CA HIS A 273 -1.82 11.48 13.92
C HIS A 273 -0.56 12.33 13.70
N LYS A 274 -0.37 13.36 14.53
CA LYS A 274 0.78 14.26 14.51
C LYS A 274 1.17 14.62 15.95
N ASP A 275 2.47 14.64 16.24
CA ASP A 275 3.03 15.01 17.55
C ASP A 275 2.35 14.29 18.73
N GLU A 276 2.16 12.97 18.57
CA GLU A 276 1.53 12.07 19.57
C GLU A 276 0.04 12.35 19.82
N GLN A 277 -0.59 13.17 18.99
CA GLN A 277 -2.00 13.54 19.10
C GLN A 277 -2.79 13.15 17.86
N TRP A 278 -4.08 12.87 18.06
CA TRP A 278 -5.06 12.69 17.00
C TRP A 278 -5.76 14.01 16.71
N ILE A 279 -5.48 14.57 15.54
CA ILE A 279 -6.05 15.81 15.03
C ILE A 279 -7.28 15.46 14.19
N PRO A 280 -8.50 15.87 14.58
CA PRO A 280 -9.69 15.69 13.76
C PRO A 280 -9.64 16.57 12.51
N ILE A 281 -10.04 16.01 11.37
CA ILE A 281 -10.14 16.76 10.11
C ILE A 281 -11.61 17.10 9.87
N ALA A 282 -11.94 18.39 9.98
CA ALA A 282 -13.30 18.88 9.77
C ALA A 282 -13.80 18.58 8.34
N PRO A 283 -15.02 18.04 8.18
CA PRO A 283 -15.67 17.93 6.88
C PRO A 283 -15.90 19.29 6.22
N SER A 284 -15.83 19.33 4.89
CA SER A 284 -16.18 20.51 4.09
C SER A 284 -16.87 20.04 2.81
N LYS A 285 -17.92 20.75 2.38
CA LYS A 285 -18.70 20.41 1.17
C LYS A 285 -17.96 20.75 -0.13
N ASP A 286 -16.99 21.63 -0.04
CA ASP A 286 -16.31 22.31 -1.13
C ASP A 286 -14.79 22.10 -1.11
N LYS A 287 -14.29 21.25 -0.20
CA LYS A 287 -12.87 20.94 -0.09
C LYS A 287 -12.61 19.46 -0.22
N LEU A 288 -11.47 19.14 -0.81
CA LEU A 288 -10.91 17.79 -0.85
C LEU A 288 -9.81 17.69 0.21
N VAL A 289 -9.69 16.55 0.87
CA VAL A 289 -8.54 16.23 1.73
C VAL A 289 -7.52 15.48 0.89
N VAL A 290 -6.25 15.85 0.99
CA VAL A 290 -5.15 15.19 0.30
C VAL A 290 -4.12 14.69 1.31
N ASN A 291 -3.62 13.48 1.09
CA ASN A 291 -2.49 12.96 1.86
C ASN A 291 -1.43 12.28 1.01
N ILE A 292 -0.20 12.31 1.53
CA ILE A 292 0.98 11.73 0.90
C ILE A 292 1.16 10.27 1.35
N GLY A 293 1.26 9.34 0.38
CA GLY A 293 1.36 7.91 0.62
C GLY A 293 2.75 7.42 1.05
N ASP A 294 2.80 6.36 1.85
CA ASP A 294 4.04 5.65 2.24
C ASP A 294 4.18 4.41 1.36
N VAL A 295 5.36 4.22 0.77
CA VAL A 295 5.59 3.12 -0.18
C VAL A 295 6.61 2.12 0.35
N ILE A 296 7.34 2.42 1.43
CA ILE A 296 8.46 1.56 1.86
C ILE A 296 8.11 0.62 3.02
N GLN A 297 6.94 0.75 3.63
CA GLN A 297 6.74 0.27 5.00
C GLN A 297 6.78 -1.27 5.19
N ARG A 298 6.68 -2.08 4.13
CA ARG A 298 6.75 -3.55 4.22
C ARG A 298 8.16 -4.13 4.06
N LYS A 299 9.00 -3.60 3.16
CA LYS A 299 10.34 -4.17 2.91
C LYS A 299 11.14 -4.21 4.21
N LYS A 300 11.14 -3.12 4.99
CA LYS A 300 11.90 -3.05 6.25
C LYS A 300 11.51 -4.12 7.30
N LYS A 301 10.22 -4.37 7.55
CA LYS A 301 9.80 -5.37 8.55
C LYS A 301 9.98 -6.82 8.06
N ALA A 302 9.70 -7.08 6.78
CA ALA A 302 9.96 -8.40 6.21
C ALA A 302 11.45 -8.73 6.23
N MET A 303 12.31 -7.75 5.91
CA MET A 303 13.76 -7.86 6.04
C MET A 303 14.20 -8.12 7.48
N GLU A 304 13.66 -7.40 8.47
CA GLU A 304 13.96 -7.64 9.88
C GLU A 304 13.55 -9.05 10.34
N GLN A 305 12.36 -9.52 9.94
CA GLN A 305 11.86 -10.86 10.27
C GLN A 305 12.64 -11.98 9.57
N ILE A 306 12.98 -11.79 8.29
CA ILE A 306 13.83 -12.71 7.53
C ILE A 306 15.23 -12.71 8.13
N ARG A 307 15.80 -11.56 8.47
CA ARG A 307 17.13 -11.46 9.12
C ARG A 307 17.14 -12.18 10.46
N GLU A 308 16.15 -11.94 11.31
CA GLU A 308 16.00 -12.63 12.59
C GLU A 308 15.85 -14.14 12.41
N ALA A 309 15.06 -14.57 11.43
CA ALA A 309 14.83 -15.98 11.14
C ALA A 309 16.09 -16.67 10.56
N CYS A 310 16.79 -16.02 9.64
CA CYS A 310 18.08 -16.47 9.12
C CYS A 310 19.13 -16.60 10.24
N VAL A 311 19.25 -15.60 11.11
CA VAL A 311 20.24 -15.59 12.20
C VAL A 311 19.96 -16.67 13.25
N ASN A 312 18.70 -16.84 13.65
CA ASN A 312 18.36 -17.72 14.77
C ASN A 312 18.04 -19.16 14.36
N TYR A 313 17.59 -19.37 13.12
CA TYR A 313 17.06 -20.65 12.66
C TYR A 313 17.64 -21.11 11.31
N GLY A 314 18.29 -20.23 10.55
CA GLY A 314 18.73 -20.54 9.18
C GLY A 314 17.57 -20.80 8.21
N PHE A 315 16.34 -20.51 8.65
CA PHE A 315 15.12 -20.96 8.02
C PHE A 315 13.99 -19.94 8.25
N PHE A 316 13.16 -19.70 7.23
CA PHE A 316 11.94 -18.91 7.34
C PHE A 316 10.86 -19.43 6.41
N GLN A 317 9.59 -19.35 6.82
CA GLN A 317 8.46 -19.82 6.04
C GLN A 317 7.77 -18.64 5.33
N ILE A 318 7.51 -18.79 4.03
CA ILE A 318 6.65 -17.87 3.27
C ILE A 318 5.35 -18.61 2.97
N VAL A 319 4.24 -18.12 3.53
CA VAL A 319 2.91 -18.68 3.29
C VAL A 319 2.34 -18.06 2.01
N TYR A 320 2.21 -18.87 0.96
CA TYR A 320 1.47 -18.54 -0.26
C TYR A 320 0.12 -19.26 -0.24
N HIS A 321 -0.93 -18.64 -0.76
CA HIS A 321 -2.27 -19.24 -0.83
C HIS A 321 -2.68 -19.28 -2.30
N GLY A 322 -2.70 -20.49 -2.88
CA GLY A 322 -3.20 -20.75 -4.23
C GLY A 322 -2.38 -21.82 -4.97
N ILE A 323 -3.02 -22.96 -5.28
CA ILE A 323 -2.53 -23.97 -6.24
C ILE A 323 -3.57 -24.10 -7.36
N PRO A 324 -3.21 -23.87 -8.63
CA PRO A 324 -3.98 -24.34 -9.78
C PRO A 324 -3.48 -25.72 -10.28
N SER A 325 -4.37 -26.47 -10.95
CA SER A 325 -4.31 -27.94 -11.09
C SER A 325 -3.95 -28.48 -12.49
N ASP A 326 -3.02 -27.87 -13.24
CA ASP A 326 -2.68 -28.31 -14.63
C ASP A 326 -1.16 -28.33 -14.94
N LEU A 327 -0.73 -29.09 -15.95
CA LEU A 327 0.69 -29.25 -16.35
C LEU A 327 1.38 -27.94 -16.80
N GLN A 328 0.64 -26.98 -17.37
CA GLN A 328 1.15 -25.62 -17.66
C GLN A 328 1.51 -24.86 -16.38
N VAL A 329 0.89 -25.20 -15.26
CA VAL A 329 1.15 -24.59 -13.94
C VAL A 329 2.54 -24.98 -13.44
N LEU A 330 3.07 -26.15 -13.78
CA LEU A 330 4.40 -26.56 -13.30
C LEU A 330 5.50 -25.65 -13.85
N GLU A 331 5.45 -25.31 -15.14
CA GLU A 331 6.40 -24.38 -15.77
C GLU A 331 6.24 -22.95 -15.24
N GLU A 332 5.00 -22.49 -15.06
CA GLU A 332 4.72 -21.21 -14.43
C GLU A 332 5.21 -21.17 -12.98
N MET A 333 4.98 -22.23 -12.22
CA MET A 333 5.38 -22.39 -10.83
C MET A 333 6.90 -22.41 -10.70
N ILE A 334 7.62 -23.12 -11.58
CA ILE A 334 9.08 -23.07 -11.68
C ILE A 334 9.53 -21.63 -11.97
N SER A 335 8.91 -20.94 -12.93
CA SER A 335 9.23 -19.54 -13.24
C SER A 335 9.02 -18.61 -12.04
N GLN A 336 7.92 -18.79 -11.30
CA GLN A 336 7.63 -18.01 -10.10
C GLN A 336 8.59 -18.33 -8.95
N PHE A 337 8.97 -19.59 -8.74
CA PHE A 337 9.95 -19.98 -7.73
C PHE A 337 11.34 -19.48 -8.06
N ILE A 338 11.76 -19.48 -9.32
CA ILE A 338 13.03 -18.87 -9.75
C ILE A 338 13.02 -17.37 -9.48
N LYS A 339 11.94 -16.66 -9.86
CA LYS A 339 11.78 -15.23 -9.57
C LYS A 339 11.81 -14.95 -8.07
N LEU A 340 11.12 -15.77 -7.27
CA LEU A 340 11.14 -15.68 -5.81
C LEU A 340 12.55 -15.95 -5.26
N GLY A 341 13.26 -16.95 -5.77
CA GLY A 341 14.63 -17.27 -5.40
C GLY A 341 15.59 -16.10 -5.63
N VAL A 342 15.53 -15.45 -6.80
CA VAL A 342 16.30 -14.22 -7.09
C VAL A 342 16.00 -13.13 -6.06
N VAL A 343 14.72 -12.91 -5.74
CA VAL A 343 14.31 -11.91 -4.75
C VAL A 343 14.83 -12.26 -3.35
N LEU A 344 14.83 -13.54 -2.96
CA LEU A 344 15.35 -13.97 -1.67
C LEU A 344 16.87 -13.85 -1.61
N GLU A 345 17.59 -14.15 -2.69
CA GLU A 345 19.03 -13.96 -2.82
C GLU A 345 19.41 -12.47 -2.73
N GLU A 346 18.63 -11.58 -3.34
CA GLU A 346 18.79 -10.13 -3.16
C GLU A 346 18.64 -9.74 -1.68
N ILE A 347 17.58 -10.22 -1.04
CA ILE A 347 17.29 -9.97 0.38
C ILE A 347 18.40 -10.52 1.28
N ILE A 348 18.89 -11.74 1.04
CA ILE A 348 19.94 -12.35 1.84
C ILE A 348 21.26 -11.61 1.65
N SER A 349 21.60 -11.21 0.42
CA SER A 349 22.78 -10.38 0.16
C SER A 349 22.71 -9.08 0.97
N GLU A 350 21.56 -8.42 0.98
CA GLU A 350 21.35 -7.22 1.78
C GLU A 350 21.45 -7.49 3.30
N CYS A 351 20.94 -8.62 3.80
CA CYS A 351 21.03 -9.01 5.21
C CYS A 351 22.47 -9.30 5.68
N LEU A 352 23.32 -9.74 4.76
CA LEU A 352 24.75 -9.98 4.95
C LEU A 352 25.61 -8.73 4.69
N ASP A 353 24.98 -7.56 4.49
CA ASP A 353 25.64 -6.29 4.18
C ASP A 353 26.46 -6.32 2.86
N LEU A 354 26.03 -7.15 1.91
CA LEU A 354 26.56 -7.24 0.54
C LEU A 354 25.68 -6.44 -0.45
N PRO A 355 26.19 -6.11 -1.67
CA PRO A 355 25.37 -5.59 -2.75
C PRO A 355 24.16 -6.49 -3.04
N PRO A 356 22.95 -5.97 -3.32
CA PRO A 356 21.75 -6.79 -3.54
C PRO A 356 21.89 -7.77 -4.69
N ASP A 357 22.67 -7.44 -5.71
CA ASP A 357 22.94 -8.29 -6.86
C ASP A 357 24.09 -9.28 -6.61
N PHE A 358 24.72 -9.28 -5.42
CA PHE A 358 25.86 -10.14 -5.12
C PHE A 358 25.52 -11.63 -5.26
N LEU A 359 24.58 -12.18 -4.49
CA LEU A 359 24.21 -13.61 -4.62
C LEU A 359 23.56 -13.96 -5.96
N PRO A 360 22.66 -13.12 -6.53
CA PRO A 360 22.14 -13.32 -7.88
C PRO A 360 23.23 -13.44 -8.94
N ASN A 361 24.27 -12.60 -8.88
CA ASN A 361 25.40 -12.61 -9.80
C ASN A 361 26.44 -13.68 -9.42
N TYR A 362 26.64 -13.99 -8.14
CA TYR A 362 27.61 -14.99 -7.70
C TYR A 362 27.28 -16.38 -8.26
N ARG A 363 25.98 -16.70 -8.36
CA ARG A 363 25.56 -17.99 -8.88
C ARG A 363 25.86 -18.15 -10.37
N ASN A 364 25.79 -17.08 -11.18
CA ASN A 364 26.07 -16.94 -12.64
C ASN A 364 25.57 -18.04 -13.62
N ASP A 365 25.25 -19.22 -13.12
CA ASP A 365 24.78 -20.43 -13.75
C ASP A 365 23.64 -21.00 -12.89
N ARG A 366 22.41 -20.92 -13.45
CA ARG A 366 21.19 -21.44 -12.82
C ARG A 366 20.78 -22.80 -13.36
N SER A 367 21.64 -23.47 -14.16
CA SER A 367 21.35 -24.79 -14.72
C SER A 367 21.15 -25.88 -13.66
N ARG A 368 21.56 -25.62 -12.41
CA ARG A 368 21.39 -26.51 -11.25
C ARG A 368 20.19 -26.17 -10.36
N ASP A 369 19.37 -25.19 -10.73
CA ASP A 369 18.09 -24.97 -10.05
C ASP A 369 17.19 -26.19 -10.30
N SER A 370 16.81 -26.88 -9.22
CA SER A 370 16.01 -28.11 -9.30
C SER A 370 14.70 -27.96 -8.53
N LEU A 371 13.62 -28.43 -9.15
CA LEU A 371 12.33 -28.62 -8.47
C LEU A 371 12.20 -30.11 -8.15
N MET A 372 11.96 -30.43 -6.88
CA MET A 372 11.77 -31.80 -6.43
C MET A 372 10.37 -31.95 -5.84
N GLY A 373 9.55 -32.78 -6.48
CA GLY A 373 8.28 -33.22 -5.90
C GLY A 373 8.55 -34.29 -4.84
N LEU A 374 8.11 -34.04 -3.61
CA LEU A 374 8.25 -34.98 -2.50
C LEU A 374 6.85 -35.43 -2.07
N HIS A 375 6.63 -36.73 -2.09
CA HIS A 375 5.42 -37.35 -1.56
C HIS A 375 5.82 -38.22 -0.36
N TYR A 376 5.33 -37.85 0.82
CA TYR A 376 5.53 -38.60 2.05
C TYR A 376 4.28 -39.44 2.33
N PHE A 377 4.47 -40.74 2.53
CA PHE A 377 3.37 -41.62 2.92
C PHE A 377 2.92 -41.32 4.35
N PRO A 378 1.65 -41.60 4.71
CA PRO A 378 1.19 -41.49 6.08
C PRO A 378 2.06 -42.31 7.04
N ALA A 379 2.30 -41.77 8.24
CA ALA A 379 3.06 -42.45 9.27
C ALA A 379 2.38 -43.77 9.68
N THR A 380 3.19 -44.80 9.94
CA THR A 380 2.78 -46.07 10.54
C THR A 380 3.25 -46.14 11.99
N GLU A 381 2.85 -47.19 12.72
CA GLU A 381 3.36 -47.42 14.08
C GLU A 381 4.88 -47.64 14.12
N ASP A 382 5.45 -48.17 13.03
CA ASP A 382 6.87 -48.55 12.92
C ASP A 382 7.73 -47.49 12.21
N ASP A 383 7.13 -46.59 11.41
CA ASP A 383 7.83 -45.54 10.67
C ASP A 383 7.03 -44.23 10.67
N ASN A 384 7.57 -43.24 11.37
CA ASN A 384 7.06 -41.87 11.38
C ASN A 384 8.04 -40.87 10.76
N THR A 385 9.08 -41.35 10.08
CA THR A 385 10.16 -40.55 9.54
C THR A 385 10.01 -40.38 8.04
N GLY A 386 9.74 -39.15 7.59
CA GLY A 386 9.81 -38.78 6.18
C GLY A 386 11.26 -38.71 5.70
N LYS A 387 11.77 -37.50 5.45
CA LYS A 387 13.20 -37.29 5.18
C LYS A 387 13.94 -37.10 6.52
N PRO A 388 15.03 -37.84 6.80
CA PRO A 388 15.79 -37.68 8.04
C PRO A 388 16.42 -36.28 8.14
N ALA A 389 16.86 -35.89 9.34
CA ALA A 389 17.52 -34.59 9.56
C ALA A 389 18.72 -34.43 8.61
N HIS A 390 18.76 -33.31 7.90
CA HIS A 390 19.79 -33.00 6.91
C HIS A 390 19.97 -31.48 6.81
N GLU A 391 21.07 -31.08 6.18
CA GLU A 391 21.29 -29.72 5.70
C GLU A 391 21.16 -29.73 4.18
N ASP A 392 20.49 -28.71 3.62
CA ASP A 392 20.41 -28.56 2.18
C ASP A 392 21.71 -27.91 1.65
N PRO A 393 22.31 -28.44 0.57
CA PRO A 393 23.57 -27.93 0.04
C PRO A 393 23.39 -26.64 -0.80
N GLY A 394 22.16 -26.17 -0.99
CA GLY A 394 21.82 -25.02 -1.82
C GLY A 394 21.92 -23.67 -1.08
N CYS A 395 22.02 -22.58 -1.85
CA CYS A 395 22.04 -21.22 -1.28
C CYS A 395 20.69 -20.84 -0.64
N VAL A 396 19.58 -21.24 -1.26
CA VAL A 396 18.21 -21.06 -0.76
C VAL A 396 17.38 -22.27 -1.16
N THR A 397 16.73 -22.92 -0.20
CA THR A 397 15.68 -23.91 -0.45
C THR A 397 14.33 -23.26 -0.24
N ILE A 398 13.43 -23.35 -1.22
CA ILE A 398 12.04 -22.90 -1.09
C ILE A 398 11.16 -24.13 -0.99
N LEU A 399 10.50 -24.31 0.15
CA LEU A 399 9.53 -25.38 0.35
C LEU A 399 8.12 -24.86 0.15
N TYR A 400 7.36 -25.52 -0.72
CA TYR A 400 5.93 -25.39 -0.84
C TYR A 400 5.28 -26.63 -0.24
N GLN A 401 4.38 -26.46 0.73
CA GLN A 401 3.70 -27.55 1.43
C GLN A 401 2.19 -27.36 1.38
N ASP A 402 1.45 -28.46 1.52
CA ASP A 402 -0.01 -28.44 1.67
C ASP A 402 -0.41 -28.07 3.12
N GLU A 403 -1.67 -28.31 3.46
CA GLU A 403 -2.21 -28.02 4.80
C GLU A 403 -1.73 -29.01 5.87
N ILE A 404 -1.08 -30.11 5.49
CA ILE A 404 -0.58 -31.14 6.40
C ILE A 404 0.83 -30.75 6.86
N GLY A 405 0.96 -30.45 8.15
CA GLY A 405 2.25 -30.12 8.75
C GLY A 405 3.21 -31.32 8.85
N GLY A 406 4.43 -31.08 9.33
CA GLY A 406 5.42 -32.16 9.55
C GLY A 406 6.87 -31.69 9.53
N LEU A 407 7.14 -30.54 8.90
CA LEU A 407 8.47 -29.93 8.89
C LEU A 407 8.89 -29.50 10.31
N ARG A 408 10.10 -29.89 10.71
CA ARG A 408 10.72 -29.51 11.98
C ARG A 408 12.11 -28.93 11.69
N CYS A 409 12.40 -27.78 12.30
CA CYS A 409 13.72 -27.15 12.23
C CYS A 409 14.31 -27.02 13.63
N THR A 410 15.60 -27.32 13.77
CA THR A 410 16.32 -27.15 15.03
C THR A 410 16.82 -25.71 15.13
N LYS A 411 16.62 -25.07 16.28
CA LYS A 411 17.16 -23.73 16.54
C LYS A 411 18.69 -23.78 16.57
N MET A 412 19.34 -22.84 15.87
CA MET A 412 20.80 -22.74 15.95
C MET A 412 21.20 -22.26 17.35
N THR A 413 21.96 -23.08 18.07
CA THR A 413 22.60 -22.68 19.32
C THR A 413 24.00 -22.18 18.99
N THR A 414 24.36 -20.99 19.47
CA THR A 414 25.70 -20.42 19.30
C THR A 414 26.72 -21.33 19.97
N GLY A 415 27.39 -22.23 19.22
CA GLY A 415 28.36 -23.13 19.84
C GLY A 415 29.00 -24.25 19.03
N HIS A 416 28.55 -24.58 17.82
CA HIS A 416 29.27 -25.58 17.01
C HIS A 416 30.18 -24.92 15.97
N PRO A 417 31.52 -25.08 16.09
CA PRO A 417 32.43 -24.60 15.06
C PRO A 417 32.21 -25.40 13.78
N TYR A 418 32.10 -24.68 12.67
CA TYR A 418 32.15 -25.19 11.31
C TYR A 418 33.36 -26.14 11.18
N ARG A 419 33.15 -27.46 11.14
CA ARG A 419 34.20 -28.41 10.77
C ARG A 419 34.21 -28.52 9.26
N LEU A 420 35.21 -27.91 8.62
CA LEU A 420 35.50 -28.19 7.22
C LEU A 420 35.67 -29.71 7.04
N PRO A 421 35.12 -30.32 5.97
CA PRO A 421 35.37 -31.71 5.67
C PRO A 421 36.88 -31.91 5.51
N LYS A 422 37.43 -32.93 6.16
CA LYS A 422 38.81 -33.35 5.90
C LYS A 422 38.87 -33.81 4.44
N THR A 423 39.72 -33.16 3.67
CA THR A 423 40.16 -33.64 2.36
C THR A 423 40.81 -35.02 2.55
N ASN A 424 40.26 -36.04 1.89
CA ASN A 424 40.98 -37.28 1.59
C ASN A 424 41.43 -37.22 0.14
#